data_AF-A0A353Y4X9-F1
#
_entry.id   AF-A0A353Y4X9-F1
#
_cell.length_a   1.000
_cell.length_b   1.000
_cell.length_c   1.000
_cell.angle_alpha   90.00
_cell.angle_beta   90.00
_cell.angle_gamma   90.00
#
_symmetry.space_group_name_H-M   'P 1'
#
loop_
_entity.id
_entity.type
_entity.pdbx_description
1 polymer ?
#
loop_
_entity_poly.entity_id
_entity_poly.type
_entity_poly.pdbx_seq_one_letter_code
_entity_poly.pdbx_strand_id
1 'polypeptide(L)'
;EGCHNEDDAWTQQRRVMHHLTFYGFLLCFATTSVATLYHYLFGWVAPYDLPSLPKLLGGIGGIALCLGTAGLWRLQLRRHPQHGDAAQQPMDRGFIALLFFTSLTGLGLWAARGTAAMPALLALHLGFVMAFFLTLPYGKFAHGIFRSAALLKWAIEKRLPSRLKLGDD
;
A
#
# COMPACT_ATOMS: atom_id res chain seq x y z
N GLU A 1 16.90 -13.22 -6.09
CA GLU A 1 16.29 -14.56 -6.09
C GLU A 1 15.03 -14.54 -5.20
N GLY A 2 13.94 -15.24 -5.59
CA GLY A 2 12.61 -15.14 -4.94
C GLY A 2 12.20 -16.35 -4.08
N CYS A 3 11.84 -16.12 -2.82
CA CYS A 3 11.46 -17.14 -1.83
C CYS A 3 10.45 -18.20 -2.32
N HIS A 4 10.68 -19.47 -1.93
CA HIS A 4 9.74 -20.59 -2.09
C HIS A 4 8.41 -20.31 -1.37
N ASN A 5 7.28 -20.62 -2.02
CA ASN A 5 5.94 -20.39 -1.45
C ASN A 5 5.21 -21.70 -1.09
N GLU A 6 5.02 -22.60 -2.07
CA GLU A 6 4.35 -23.91 -1.89
C GLU A 6 5.26 -25.07 -2.32
N ASP A 7 5.96 -24.92 -3.45
CA ASP A 7 6.95 -25.89 -3.94
C ASP A 7 8.38 -25.30 -3.91
N ASP A 8 9.38 -26.18 -4.01
CA ASP A 8 10.81 -25.87 -4.17
C ASP A 8 11.14 -25.12 -5.49
N ALA A 9 10.17 -24.49 -6.13
CA ALA A 9 10.34 -23.61 -7.28
C ALA A 9 10.43 -22.13 -6.85
N TRP A 10 11.40 -21.41 -7.42
CA TRP A 10 11.58 -19.97 -7.23
C TRP A 10 10.40 -19.21 -7.84
N THR A 11 9.54 -18.59 -7.01
CA THR A 11 8.38 -17.84 -7.50
C THR A 11 8.54 -16.33 -7.26
N GLN A 12 8.43 -15.53 -8.33
CA GLN A 12 8.41 -14.05 -8.23
C GLN A 12 7.02 -13.48 -7.93
N GLN A 13 6.01 -14.35 -7.75
CA GLN A 13 4.62 -13.96 -7.54
C GLN A 13 4.46 -13.04 -6.33
N ARG A 14 5.14 -13.32 -5.22
CA ARG A 14 5.08 -12.48 -4.01
C ARG A 14 5.62 -11.07 -4.25
N ARG A 15 6.67 -10.92 -5.08
CA ARG A 15 7.25 -9.63 -5.46
C ARG A 15 6.28 -8.84 -6.34
N VAL A 16 5.68 -9.49 -7.35
CA VAL A 16 4.69 -8.85 -8.22
C VAL A 16 3.48 -8.38 -7.42
N MET A 17 2.96 -9.22 -6.52
CA MET A 17 1.81 -8.85 -5.67
C MET A 17 2.16 -7.71 -4.72
N HIS A 18 3.37 -7.68 -4.14
CA HIS A 18 3.83 -6.53 -3.35
C HIS A 18 3.92 -5.26 -4.17
N HIS A 19 4.46 -5.31 -5.39
CA HIS A 19 4.52 -4.13 -6.26
C HIS A 19 3.12 -3.66 -6.64
N LEU A 20 2.20 -4.58 -6.92
CA LEU A 20 0.82 -4.25 -7.25
C LEU A 20 0.11 -3.57 -6.07
N THR A 21 0.28 -4.07 -4.85
CA THR A 21 -0.23 -3.43 -3.62
C THR A 21 0.44 -2.07 -3.38
N PHE A 22 1.76 -1.97 -3.54
CA PHE A 22 2.50 -0.74 -3.30
C PHE A 22 2.13 0.37 -4.30
N TYR A 23 2.19 0.06 -5.60
CA TYR A 23 1.81 1.03 -6.64
C TYR A 23 0.32 1.34 -6.61
N GLY A 24 -0.54 0.36 -6.31
CA GLY A 24 -1.97 0.58 -6.12
C GLY A 24 -2.25 1.55 -4.97
N PHE A 25 -1.60 1.36 -3.82
CA PHE A 25 -1.68 2.28 -2.69
C PHE A 25 -1.17 3.69 -3.04
N LEU A 26 -0.03 3.78 -3.72
CA LEU A 26 0.56 5.06 -4.13
C LEU A 26 -0.36 5.84 -5.08
N LEU A 27 -1.01 5.15 -6.04
CA LEU A 27 -1.97 5.75 -6.96
C LEU A 27 -3.23 6.22 -6.23
N CYS A 28 -3.76 5.44 -5.28
CA CYS A 28 -4.88 5.86 -4.43
C CYS A 28 -4.52 7.08 -3.58
N PHE A 29 -3.32 7.11 -2.99
CA PHE A 29 -2.84 8.26 -2.24
C PHE A 29 -2.70 9.50 -3.13
N ALA A 30 -2.09 9.36 -4.30
CA ALA A 30 -1.95 10.44 -5.28
C ALA A 30 -3.32 10.98 -5.72
N THR A 31 -4.31 10.10 -5.90
CA THR A 31 -5.69 10.48 -6.20
C THR A 31 -6.27 11.41 -5.14
N THR A 32 -6.15 11.04 -3.86
CA THR A 32 -6.65 11.85 -2.75
C THR A 32 -5.91 13.19 -2.67
N SER A 33 -4.58 13.20 -2.85
CA SER A 33 -3.80 14.45 -2.90
C SER A 33 -4.21 15.37 -4.04
N VAL A 34 -4.36 14.85 -5.26
CA VAL A 34 -4.79 15.64 -6.43
C VAL A 34 -6.22 16.13 -6.25
N ALA A 35 -7.13 15.30 -5.72
CA ALA A 35 -8.50 15.71 -5.43
C ALA A 35 -8.56 16.85 -4.42
N THR A 36 -7.75 16.79 -3.35
CA THR A 36 -7.64 17.87 -2.36
C THR A 36 -7.06 19.14 -2.99
N LEU A 37 -6.01 19.04 -3.81
CA LEU A 37 -5.44 20.18 -4.52
C LEU A 37 -6.46 20.81 -5.48
N TYR A 38 -7.20 20.01 -6.25
CA TYR A 38 -8.23 20.53 -7.16
C TYR A 38 -9.32 21.26 -6.39
N HIS A 39 -9.72 20.74 -5.22
CA HIS A 39 -10.76 21.34 -4.40
C HIS A 39 -10.30 22.64 -3.72
N TYR A 40 -9.16 22.62 -3.04
CA TYR A 40 -8.70 23.76 -2.22
C TYR A 40 -7.89 24.79 -3.00
N LEU A 41 -7.14 24.39 -4.03
CA LEU A 41 -6.26 25.29 -4.78
C LEU A 41 -6.91 25.84 -6.05
N PHE A 42 -7.65 24.99 -6.78
CA PHE A 42 -8.28 25.38 -8.04
C PHE A 42 -9.78 25.72 -7.90
N GLY A 43 -10.37 25.51 -6.72
CA GLY A 43 -11.79 25.80 -6.48
C GLY A 43 -12.74 24.92 -7.30
N TRP A 44 -12.26 23.81 -7.86
CA TRP A 44 -13.07 22.90 -8.65
C TRP A 44 -13.86 22.00 -7.68
N VAL A 45 -15.01 22.51 -7.23
CA VAL A 45 -15.91 21.77 -6.35
C VAL A 45 -16.55 20.62 -7.14
N ALA A 46 -16.53 19.41 -6.57
CA ALA A 46 -17.20 18.25 -7.15
C ALA A 46 -18.67 18.60 -7.51
N PRO A 47 -19.20 18.15 -8.66
CA PRO A 47 -18.88 16.90 -9.33
C PRO A 47 -17.90 17.04 -10.51
N TYR A 48 -16.73 16.41 -10.42
CA TYR A 48 -15.85 16.28 -11.57
C TYR A 48 -16.48 15.37 -12.63
N ASP A 49 -16.59 15.83 -13.87
CA ASP A 49 -17.06 15.02 -14.99
C ASP A 49 -16.03 13.95 -15.39
N LEU A 50 -16.49 12.85 -15.99
CA LEU A 50 -15.57 11.89 -16.60
C LEU A 50 -15.01 12.50 -17.89
N PRO A 51 -13.69 12.42 -18.16
CA PRO A 51 -12.64 11.79 -17.37
C PRO A 51 -11.85 12.80 -16.51
N SER A 52 -11.98 12.73 -15.18
CA SER A 52 -11.11 13.49 -14.28
C SER A 52 -9.91 12.64 -13.84
N LEU A 53 -8.72 13.24 -13.86
CA LEU A 53 -7.46 12.63 -13.41
C LEU A 53 -7.60 11.86 -12.07
N PRO A 54 -8.26 12.40 -11.03
CA PRO A 54 -8.47 11.67 -9.77
C PRO A 54 -9.27 10.37 -9.95
N LYS A 55 -10.30 10.35 -10.79
CA LYS A 55 -11.12 9.15 -10.96
C LYS A 55 -10.38 8.03 -11.68
N LEU A 56 -9.57 8.35 -12.68
CA LEU A 56 -8.77 7.36 -13.40
C LEU A 56 -7.67 6.78 -12.51
N LEU A 57 -6.93 7.66 -11.83
CA LEU A 57 -5.89 7.24 -10.89
C LEU A 57 -6.48 6.41 -9.73
N GLY A 58 -7.64 6.82 -9.21
CA GLY A 58 -8.31 6.14 -8.11
C GLY A 58 -8.90 4.79 -8.51
N GLY A 59 -9.51 4.70 -9.68
CA GLY A 59 -10.05 3.45 -10.20
C GLY A 59 -8.96 2.41 -10.48
N ILE A 60 -7.90 2.81 -11.20
CA ILE A 60 -6.76 1.93 -11.50
C ILE A 60 -6.04 1.54 -10.22
N GLY A 61 -5.76 2.51 -9.34
CA GLY A 61 -5.13 2.29 -8.04
C GLY A 61 -5.94 1.34 -7.16
N GLY A 62 -7.26 1.54 -7.07
CA GLY A 62 -8.17 0.71 -6.28
C GLY A 62 -8.23 -0.74 -6.79
N ILE A 63 -8.31 -0.95 -8.09
CA ILE A 63 -8.30 -2.30 -8.69
C ILE A 63 -6.96 -2.99 -8.45
N ALA A 64 -5.85 -2.30 -8.70
CA ALA A 64 -4.51 -2.84 -8.44
C ALA A 64 -4.34 -3.22 -6.97
N LEU A 65 -4.78 -2.35 -6.04
CA LEU A 65 -4.67 -2.60 -4.61
C LEU A 65 -5.53 -3.80 -4.16
N CYS A 66 -6.77 -3.91 -4.65
CA CYS A 66 -7.64 -5.07 -4.42
C CYS A 66 -6.99 -6.38 -4.90
N LEU A 67 -6.52 -6.43 -6.15
CA LEU A 67 -5.90 -7.63 -6.72
C LEU A 67 -4.60 -8.00 -6.00
N GLY A 68 -3.77 -7.01 -5.66
CA GLY A 68 -2.50 -7.21 -4.95
C GLY A 68 -2.73 -7.79 -3.55
N THR A 69 -3.62 -7.18 -2.77
CA THR A 69 -3.96 -7.63 -1.41
C THR A 69 -4.64 -9.01 -1.40
N ALA A 70 -5.56 -9.29 -2.34
CA ALA A 70 -6.16 -10.61 -2.48
C ALA A 70 -5.11 -11.68 -2.83
N GLY A 71 -4.17 -11.36 -3.74
CA GLY A 71 -3.05 -12.22 -4.08
C GLY A 71 -2.13 -12.48 -2.88
N LEU A 72 -1.78 -11.45 -2.11
CA LEU A 72 -0.97 -11.57 -0.89
C LEU A 72 -1.69 -12.38 0.19
N TRP A 73 -2.99 -12.20 0.37
CA TRP A 73 -3.80 -12.97 1.30
C TRP A 73 -3.78 -14.46 0.93
N ARG A 74 -3.99 -14.78 -0.36
CA ARG A 74 -3.95 -16.16 -0.86
C ARG A 74 -2.57 -16.80 -0.64
N LEU A 75 -1.49 -16.07 -0.93
CA LEU A 75 -0.11 -16.52 -0.70
C LEU A 75 0.16 -16.74 0.79
N GLN A 76 -0.37 -15.89 1.67
CA GLN A 76 -0.20 -16.01 3.11
C GLN A 76 -0.94 -17.23 3.70
N LEU A 77 -2.10 -17.60 3.16
CA LEU A 77 -2.85 -18.79 3.58
C LEU A 77 -2.18 -20.09 3.15
N ARG A 78 -1.50 -20.08 2.00
CA ARG A 78 -0.81 -21.24 1.42
C ARG A 78 0.59 -21.48 2.00
N ARG A 79 1.09 -20.53 2.78
CA ARG A 79 2.45 -20.57 3.32
C ARG A 79 2.58 -21.59 4.45
N HIS A 80 3.65 -22.38 4.42
CA HIS A 80 3.95 -23.32 5.51
C HIS A 80 4.11 -22.57 6.86
N PRO A 81 3.50 -23.06 7.96
CA PRO A 81 3.45 -22.35 9.24
C PRO A 81 4.82 -22.09 9.89
N GLN A 82 5.85 -22.83 9.49
CA GLN A 82 7.24 -22.62 9.95
C GLN A 82 7.94 -21.44 9.25
N HIS A 83 7.42 -20.95 8.12
CA HIS A 83 7.98 -19.83 7.39
C HIS A 83 7.37 -18.51 7.89
N GLY A 84 7.85 -18.01 9.03
CA GLY A 84 7.50 -16.69 9.54
C GLY A 84 7.41 -16.61 11.05
N ASP A 85 7.49 -15.40 11.58
CA ASP A 85 7.27 -15.17 13.00
C ASP A 85 5.78 -15.25 13.32
N ALA A 86 5.39 -16.28 14.10
CA ALA A 86 4.01 -16.54 14.51
C ALA A 86 3.39 -15.35 15.27
N ALA A 87 4.20 -14.60 16.03
CA ALA A 87 3.72 -13.47 16.81
C ALA A 87 3.29 -12.28 15.92
N GLN A 88 3.86 -12.16 14.71
CA GLN A 88 3.56 -11.05 13.79
C GLN A 88 2.50 -11.38 12.72
N GLN A 89 2.12 -12.66 12.57
CA GLN A 89 1.10 -13.08 11.62
C GLN A 89 -0.28 -12.39 11.78
N PRO A 90 -0.84 -12.18 12.99
CA PRO A 90 -2.17 -11.57 13.12
C PRO A 90 -2.17 -10.10 12.70
N MET A 91 -1.11 -9.36 13.04
CA MET A 91 -0.97 -7.95 12.64
C MET A 91 -0.83 -7.81 11.13
N ASP A 92 -0.01 -8.64 10.49
CA ASP A 92 0.16 -8.63 9.03
C ASP A 92 -1.15 -8.94 8.30
N ARG A 93 -1.93 -9.91 8.79
CA ARG A 93 -3.25 -10.24 8.24
C ARG A 93 -4.23 -9.07 8.41
N GLY A 94 -4.30 -8.49 9.61
CA GLY A 94 -5.14 -7.31 9.87
C GLY A 94 -4.82 -6.15 8.92
N PHE A 95 -3.54 -5.88 8.70
CA PHE A 95 -3.10 -4.82 7.79
C PHE A 95 -3.45 -5.09 6.32
N ILE A 96 -3.27 -6.32 5.82
CA ILE A 96 -3.68 -6.70 4.45
C ILE A 96 -5.21 -6.59 4.29
N ALA A 97 -5.97 -7.02 5.30
CA ALA A 97 -7.43 -6.90 5.29
C ALA A 97 -7.88 -5.44 5.27
N LEU A 98 -7.27 -4.57 6.08
CA LEU A 98 -7.55 -3.14 6.09
C LEU A 98 -7.30 -2.50 4.72
N LEU A 99 -6.19 -2.83 4.06
CA LEU A 99 -5.91 -2.35 2.70
C LEU A 99 -6.96 -2.83 1.69
N PHE A 100 -7.35 -4.11 1.74
CA PHE A 100 -8.36 -4.68 0.85
C PHE A 100 -9.74 -4.03 1.06
N PHE A 101 -10.19 -3.89 2.31
CA PHE A 101 -11.48 -3.26 2.60
C PHE A 101 -11.48 -1.77 2.24
N THR A 102 -10.37 -1.08 2.45
CA THR A 102 -10.23 0.32 2.02
C THR A 102 -10.40 0.45 0.50
N SER A 103 -9.71 -0.38 -0.30
CA SER A 103 -9.86 -0.34 -1.76
C SER A 103 -11.25 -0.79 -2.23
N LEU A 104 -11.80 -1.84 -1.62
CA LEU A 104 -13.12 -2.36 -1.98
C LEU A 104 -14.23 -1.33 -1.72
N THR A 105 -14.18 -0.67 -0.56
CA THR A 105 -15.16 0.34 -0.18
C THR A 105 -15.00 1.63 -0.98
N GLY A 106 -13.77 1.98 -1.39
CA GLY A 106 -13.51 3.07 -2.32
C GLY A 106 -14.07 2.81 -3.73
N LEU A 107 -13.92 1.60 -4.26
CA LEU A 107 -14.56 1.20 -5.52
C LEU A 107 -16.09 1.12 -5.36
N GLY A 108 -16.58 0.66 -4.20
CA GLY A 108 -17.99 0.63 -3.86
C GLY A 108 -18.63 2.02 -3.83
N LEU A 109 -17.92 3.03 -3.31
CA LEU A 109 -18.35 4.44 -3.35
C LEU A 109 -18.51 4.97 -4.78
N TRP A 110 -17.65 4.52 -5.69
CA TRP A 110 -17.77 4.89 -7.10
C TRP A 110 -19.03 4.28 -7.73
N ALA A 111 -19.35 3.03 -7.41
CA ALA A 111 -20.56 2.34 -7.89
C ALA A 111 -21.87 2.83 -7.23
N ALA A 112 -21.85 3.16 -5.94
CA ALA A 112 -23.00 3.60 -5.17
C ALA A 112 -23.31 5.10 -5.33
N ARG A 113 -22.63 5.79 -6.26
CA ARG A 113 -22.79 7.23 -6.48
C ARG A 113 -24.24 7.56 -6.86
N GLY A 114 -24.83 8.53 -6.15
CA GLY A 114 -26.21 8.94 -6.39
C GLY A 114 -27.27 8.05 -5.73
N THR A 115 -26.87 7.06 -4.94
CA THR A 115 -27.78 6.22 -4.16
C THR A 115 -27.88 6.69 -2.70
N ALA A 116 -28.97 6.34 -2.01
CA ALA A 116 -29.17 6.63 -0.59
C ALA A 116 -28.14 5.92 0.33
N ALA A 117 -27.45 4.88 -0.16
CA ALA A 117 -26.43 4.15 0.59
C ALA A 117 -25.07 4.88 0.62
N MET A 118 -24.88 5.92 -0.21
CA MET A 118 -23.60 6.61 -0.35
C MET A 118 -23.04 7.17 0.98
N PRO A 119 -23.81 7.85 1.85
CA PRO A 119 -23.28 8.39 3.10
C PRO A 119 -22.80 7.28 4.06
N ALA A 120 -23.53 6.17 4.14
CA ALA A 120 -23.17 5.03 4.99
C ALA A 120 -21.88 4.37 4.49
N LEU A 121 -21.75 4.15 3.17
CA LEU A 121 -20.52 3.64 2.55
C LEU A 121 -19.34 4.59 2.75
N LEU A 122 -19.57 5.90 2.72
CA LEU A 122 -18.55 6.91 2.95
C LEU A 122 -18.02 6.87 4.40
N ALA A 123 -18.92 6.79 5.37
CA ALA A 123 -18.55 6.65 6.79
C ALA A 123 -17.73 5.38 7.03
N LEU A 124 -18.14 4.26 6.42
CA LEU A 124 -17.47 2.98 6.52
C LEU A 124 -16.09 3.00 5.84
N HIS A 125 -15.96 3.59 4.65
CA HIS A 125 -14.68 3.79 3.98
C HIS A 125 -13.72 4.62 4.83
N LEU A 126 -14.20 5.75 5.37
CA LEU A 126 -13.39 6.63 6.22
C LEU A 126 -12.94 5.92 7.51
N GLY A 127 -13.80 5.08 8.10
CA GLY A 127 -13.45 4.25 9.24
C GLY A 127 -12.26 3.31 8.94
N PHE A 128 -12.28 2.64 7.77
CA PHE A 128 -11.17 1.80 7.34
C PHE A 128 -9.89 2.60 7.08
N VAL A 129 -9.99 3.76 6.43
CA VAL A 129 -8.85 4.66 6.20
C VAL A 129 -8.22 5.10 7.53
N MET A 130 -9.03 5.52 8.49
CA MET A 130 -8.56 5.94 9.81
C MET A 130 -7.87 4.79 10.57
N ALA A 131 -8.47 3.59 10.56
CA ALA A 131 -7.86 2.41 11.16
C ALA A 131 -6.53 2.04 10.45
N PHE A 132 -6.46 2.19 9.13
CA PHE A 132 -5.24 1.97 8.36
C PHE A 132 -4.12 2.95 8.77
N PHE A 133 -4.41 4.24 8.88
CA PHE A 133 -3.42 5.23 9.33
C PHE A 133 -3.00 5.04 10.79
N LEU A 134 -3.92 4.61 11.65
CA LEU A 134 -3.60 4.31 13.05
C LEU A 134 -2.69 3.07 13.18
N THR A 135 -2.86 2.06 12.33
CA THR A 135 -2.08 0.81 12.37
C THR A 135 -0.78 0.88 11.57
N LEU A 136 -0.65 1.84 10.65
CA LEU A 136 0.55 2.10 9.84
C LEU A 136 1.87 2.16 10.63
N PRO A 137 2.00 2.90 11.75
CA PRO A 137 3.25 2.99 12.51
C PRO A 137 3.61 1.70 13.26
N TYR A 138 2.61 0.88 13.59
CA TYR A 138 2.80 -0.40 14.28
C TYR A 138 3.08 -1.57 13.33
N GLY A 139 2.84 -1.38 12.02
CA GLY A 139 3.05 -2.38 11.00
C GLY A 139 4.48 -2.39 10.43
N LYS A 140 4.79 -3.44 9.66
CA LYS A 140 6.04 -3.57 8.90
C LYS A 140 6.23 -2.51 7.81
N PHE A 141 5.18 -1.76 7.49
CA PHE A 141 5.21 -0.69 6.51
C PHE A 141 6.20 0.42 6.90
N ALA A 142 6.17 0.86 8.17
CA ALA A 142 7.11 1.86 8.69
C ALA A 142 8.55 1.35 8.62
N HIS A 143 8.78 0.09 9.00
CA HIS A 143 10.10 -0.54 8.94
C HIS A 143 10.66 -0.58 7.51
N GLY A 144 9.82 -0.79 6.50
CA GLY A 144 10.22 -0.77 5.09
C GLY A 144 10.82 0.58 4.66
N ILE A 145 10.26 1.69 5.15
CA ILE A 145 10.76 3.05 4.84
C ILE A 145 12.13 3.27 5.50
N PHE A 146 12.25 2.97 6.79
CA PHE A 146 13.52 3.13 7.51
C PHE A 146 14.64 2.25 6.94
N ARG A 147 14.33 1.01 6.55
CA ARG A 147 15.28 0.11 5.89
C ARG A 147 15.75 0.68 4.54
N SER A 148 14.83 1.25 3.76
CA SER A 148 15.15 1.87 2.47
C SER A 148 16.07 3.09 2.66
N ALA A 149 15.78 3.92 3.66
CA ALA A 149 16.61 5.07 4.01
C ALA A 149 18.01 4.66 4.48
N ALA A 150 18.12 3.60 5.30
CA ALA A 150 19.40 3.07 5.77
C ALA A 150 20.25 2.51 4.61
N LEU A 151 19.63 1.79 3.68
CA LEU A 151 20.33 1.27 2.48
C LEU A 151 20.78 2.40 1.55
N LEU A 152 19.96 3.45 1.39
CA LEU A 152 20.34 4.64 0.63
C LEU A 152 21.53 5.35 1.29
N LYS A 153 21.49 5.54 2.62
CA LYS A 153 22.60 6.11 3.40
C LYS A 153 23.87 5.29 3.20
N TRP A 154 23.78 3.97 3.33
CA TRP A 154 24.93 3.07 3.11
C TRP A 154 25.47 3.15 1.67
N ALA A 155 24.59 3.23 0.67
CA ALA A 155 25.01 3.39 -0.73
C ALA A 155 25.71 4.74 -0.98
N ILE A 156 25.30 5.80 -0.27
CA ILE A 156 25.95 7.11 -0.30
C ILE A 156 27.32 7.03 0.41
N GLU A 157 27.38 6.46 1.62
CA GLU A 157 28.61 6.30 2.40
C GLU A 157 29.67 5.47 1.67
N LYS A 158 29.27 4.39 0.99
CA LYS A 158 30.17 3.56 0.19
C LYS A 158 30.79 4.30 -1.01
N ARG A 159 30.11 5.31 -1.53
CA ARG A 159 30.59 6.14 -2.65
C ARG A 159 31.45 7.32 -2.19
N LEU A 160 31.38 7.67 -0.90
CA LEU A 160 32.24 8.70 -0.33
C LEU A 160 33.64 8.11 -0.07
N PRO A 161 34.73 8.82 -0.39
CA PRO A 161 36.06 8.38 0.00
C PRO A 161 36.13 8.19 1.51
N SER A 162 36.79 7.09 1.93
CA SER A 162 37.06 6.76 3.32
C SER A 162 37.60 8.00 4.06
N ARG A 163 36.84 8.51 5.04
CA ARG A 163 37.32 9.51 6.01
C ARG A 163 38.10 8.89 7.16
N LEU A 164 38.20 7.55 7.20
CA LEU A 164 39.07 6.85 8.14
C LEU A 164 40.51 7.02 7.65
N LYS A 165 41.17 8.09 8.11
CA LYS A 165 42.62 8.10 8.25
C LYS A 165 42.95 7.05 9.30
N LEU A 166 43.20 5.82 8.87
CA LEU A 166 44.02 4.90 9.66
C LEU A 166 45.39 5.58 9.71
N GLY A 167 45.78 6.05 10.89
CA GLY A 167 47.16 6.43 11.13
C GLY A 167 47.99 5.16 10.98
N ASP A 168 48.95 5.18 10.07
CA ASP A 168 50.03 4.18 10.05
C ASP A 168 50.90 4.47 11.28
N ASP A 169 50.82 3.60 12.28
CA ASP A 169 51.85 3.41 13.31
C ASP A 169 52.69 2.18 12.94
#